data_AF-A0A349GB95-F1
#
_entry.id   AF-A0A349GB95-F1
#
_cell.length_a   1.000
_cell.length_b   1.000
_cell.length_c   1.000
_cell.angle_alpha   90.00
_cell.angle_beta   90.00
_cell.angle_gamma   90.00
#
_symmetry.space_group_name_H-M   'P 1'
#
loop_
_entity.id
_entity.type
_entity.pdbx_description
1 polymer ?
#
loop_
_entity_poly.entity_id
_entity_poly.type
_entity_poly.pdbx_seq_one_letter_code
_entity_poly.pdbx_strand_id
1 'polypeptide(L)' 'LKKLETQGLVERIRNKDNERSVNITLTERGLALRESALNVPKQIMGCLKVDPEDAMALYRILNRILEQGIDQNAK' A
#
# COMPACT_ATOMS: atom_id res chain seq x y z
N LEU A 1 -5.24 -10.62 4.46
CA LEU A 1 -6.60 -10.18 4.10
C LEU A 1 -7.66 -10.53 5.16
N LYS A 2 -7.75 -11.77 5.66
CA LYS A 2 -8.75 -12.17 6.68
C LYS A 2 -8.84 -11.21 7.89
N LYS A 3 -7.70 -10.73 8.41
CA LYS A 3 -7.68 -9.74 9.51
C LYS A 3 -8.35 -8.40 9.14
N LEU A 4 -8.13 -7.89 7.93
CA LEU A 4 -8.71 -6.63 7.46
C LEU A 4 -10.22 -6.76 7.21
N GLU A 5 -10.65 -7.93 6.74
CA GLU A 5 -12.06 -8.29 6.59
C GLU A 5 -12.76 -8.40 7.94
N THR A 6 -12.16 -9.08 8.93
CA THR A 6 -12.69 -9.14 10.30
C THR A 6 -12.78 -7.75 10.96
N GLN A 7 -11.89 -6.82 10.62
CA GLN A 7 -11.94 -5.44 11.08
C GLN A 7 -12.98 -4.58 10.30
N GLY A 8 -13.62 -5.15 9.28
CA GLY A 8 -14.62 -4.47 8.45
C GLY A 8 -14.04 -3.39 7.55
N LEU A 9 -12.75 -3.48 7.19
CA LEU A 9 -12.07 -2.50 6.33
C LEU A 9 -12.11 -2.89 4.85
N VAL A 10 -12.21 -4.19 4.57
CA VAL A 10 -12.29 -4.74 3.21
C VAL A 10 -13.35 -5.81 3.13
N GLU A 11 -13.93 -5.99 1.95
CA GLU A 11 -14.79 -7.10 1.60
C GLU A 11 -14.09 -8.00 0.59
N ARG A 12 -14.42 -9.30 0.65
CA ARG A 12 -13.86 -10.33 -0.22
C ARG A 12 -15.00 -10.98 -1.00
N ILE A 13 -15.00 -10.76 -2.30
CA ILE A 13 -16.05 -11.27 -3.18
C ILE A 13 -15.41 -12.33 -4.08
N ARG A 14 -15.92 -13.56 -4.04
CA ARG A 14 -15.42 -14.61 -4.92
C ARG A 14 -15.73 -14.24 -6.36
N ASN A 15 -14.71 -14.30 -7.22
CA ASN A 15 -14.89 -13.97 -8.62
C ASN A 15 -15.66 -15.10 -9.31
N LYS A 16 -16.77 -14.76 -9.98
CA LYS A 16 -17.62 -15.73 -10.68
C LYS A 16 -17.01 -16.20 -12.01
N ASP A 17 -16.15 -15.38 -12.61
CA ASP A 17 -15.52 -15.68 -13.90
C ASP A 17 -14.24 -16.50 -13.74
N ASN A 18 -13.65 -16.50 -12.53
CA ASN A 18 -12.48 -17.29 -12.19
C ASN A 18 -12.53 -17.68 -10.71
N GLU A 19 -12.96 -18.91 -10.44
CA GLU A 19 -13.21 -19.43 -9.09
C GLU A 19 -11.96 -19.53 -8.20
N ARG A 20 -10.76 -19.42 -8.79
CA ARG A 20 -9.47 -19.37 -8.07
C ARG A 20 -9.13 -17.97 -7.59
N SER A 21 -9.87 -16.95 -8.02
CA SER A 21 -9.63 -15.56 -7.69
C SER A 21 -10.71 -14.96 -6.79
N VAL A 22 -10.31 -13.96 -6.01
CA VAL A 22 -11.17 -13.24 -5.09
C VAL A 22 -10.92 -11.75 -5.30
N ASN A 23 -12.00 -11.01 -5.56
CA ASN A 23 -11.97 -9.56 -5.66
C ASN A 23 -12.00 -8.96 -4.26
N ILE A 24 -11.14 -7.96 -4.03
CA ILE A 24 -11.04 -7.26 -2.76
C ILE A 24 -11.49 -5.83 -2.96
N THR A 25 -12.45 -5.38 -2.17
CA THR A 25 -13.00 -4.01 -2.22
C THR A 25 -12.89 -3.35 -0.86
N LEU A 26 -12.71 -2.03 -0.83
CA LEU A 26 -12.76 -1.28 0.43
C LEU A 26 -14.21 -1.11 0.86
N THR A 27 -14.47 -1.24 2.16
CA THR A 27 -15.74 -0.81 2.74
C THR A 27 -15.75 0.70 2.94
N GLU A 28 -16.91 1.29 3.25
CA GLU A 28 -17.00 2.70 3.67
C GLU A 28 -16.09 3.01 4.86
N ARG A 29 -16.02 2.10 5.84
CA ARG A 29 -15.11 2.20 6.99
C ARG A 29 -13.65 2.13 6.56
N GLY A 30 -13.32 1.26 5.61
CA GLY A 30 -11.99 1.17 5.00
C GLY A 30 -11.58 2.46 4.29
N LEU A 31 -12.51 3.08 3.56
CA LEU A 31 -12.30 4.38 2.93
C LEU A 31 -12.09 5.48 3.97
N ALA A 32 -12.92 5.54 5.01
CA ALA A 32 -12.82 6.53 6.07
C ALA A 32 -11.49 6.47 6.85
N LEU A 33 -10.85 5.29 6.93
CA LEU A 33 -9.55 5.13 7.57
C LEU A 33 -8.46 6.02 6.92
N ARG A 34 -8.62 6.33 5.62
CA ARG A 34 -7.69 7.19 4.87
C ARG A 34 -7.46 8.51 5.59
N GLU A 35 -8.51 9.17 6.07
CA GLU A 35 -8.43 10.47 6.72
C GLU A 35 -7.52 10.43 7.96
N SER A 36 -7.67 9.40 8.79
CA SER A 36 -6.80 9.20 9.96
C SER A 36 -5.34 8.89 9.57
N ALA A 37 -5.14 8.22 8.44
CA ALA A 37 -3.83 7.81 7.96
C ALA A 37 -3.03 8.95 7.31
N LEU A 38 -3.66 10.06 6.91
CA LEU A 38 -2.99 11.21 6.28
C LEU A 38 -1.87 11.82 7.14
N ASN A 39 -1.95 11.66 8.46
CA ASN A 39 -0.95 12.19 9.40
C ASN A 39 0.29 11.28 9.54
N VAL A 40 0.18 10.00 9.17
CA VAL A 40 1.26 9.02 9.34
C VAL A 40 2.54 9.41 8.59
N PRO A 41 2.51 9.81 7.31
CA PRO A 41 3.74 10.21 6.60
C PRO A 41 4.46 11.38 7.29
N LYS A 42 3.72 12.37 7.78
CA LYS A 42 4.30 13.52 8.50
C LYS A 42 5.01 13.10 9.79
N GLN A 43 4.40 12.18 10.54
CA GLN A 43 5.01 11.65 11.77
C GLN A 43 6.27 10.86 11.49
N ILE A 44 6.27 10.02 10.44
CA ILE A 44 7.45 9.23 10.04
C ILE A 44 8.60 10.17 9.64
N MET A 45 8.33 11.21 8.84
CA MET A 45 9.36 12.18 8.46
C MET A 45 9.98 12.89 9.67
N GLY A 46 9.17 13.23 10.68
CA GLY A 46 9.66 13.80 11.94
C GLY A 46 10.60 12.87 12.72
N CYS A 47 10.40 11.55 12.62
CA CYS A 47 11.22 10.56 13.31
C CYS A 47 12.58 10.31 12.62
N LEU A 48 12.65 10.39 11.29
CA LEU A 48 13.83 10.00 10.52
C LEU A 48 14.96 11.04 10.54
N LYS A 49 14.67 12.30 10.93
CA LYS A 49 15.65 13.41 11.01
C LYS A 49 16.61 13.47 9.81
N VAL A 50 16.06 13.32 8.62
CA VAL A 50 16.79 13.34 7.34
C VAL A 50 16.42 14.61 6.59
N ASP A 51 17.35 15.14 5.82
CA ASP A 51 17.06 16.26 4.93
C ASP A 51 16.01 15.84 3.87
N PRO A 52 15.02 16.70 3.56
CA PRO A 52 14.01 16.38 2.55
C PRO A 52 14.58 16.03 1.17
N GLU A 53 15.69 16.65 0.75
CA GLU A 53 16.33 16.38 -0.53
C GLU A 53 16.96 14.99 -0.55
N ASP A 54 17.67 14.63 0.53
CA ASP A 54 18.26 13.30 0.70
C ASP A 54 17.20 12.20 0.74
N ALA A 55 16.08 12.44 1.43
CA ALA A 55 14.95 11.51 1.47
C ALA A 55 14.34 11.30 0.08
N MET A 56 14.23 12.36 -0.71
CA MET A 56 13.71 12.27 -2.08
C MET A 56 14.69 11.57 -3.03
N ALA A 57 16.00 11.82 -2.88
CA ALA A 57 17.04 11.13 -3.62
C ALA A 57 17.00 9.61 -3.35
N LEU A 58 16.92 9.22 -2.07
CA LEU A 58 16.77 7.83 -1.66
C LEU A 58 15.51 7.19 -2.25
N TYR A 59 14.36 7.86 -2.15
CA TYR A 59 13.10 7.38 -2.74
C TYR A 59 13.24 7.10 -4.25
N ARG A 60 13.87 8.01 -5.00
CA ARG A 60 14.07 7.83 -6.45
C ARG A 60 14.96 6.63 -6.77
N ILE A 61 16.06 6.46 -6.02
CA ILE A 61 17.00 5.36 -6.24
C ILE A 61 16.33 4.02 -5.93
N LEU A 62 15.62 3.92 -4.80
CA LEU A 62 14.92 2.70 -4.40
C LEU A 62 13.85 2.29 -5.41
N ASN A 63 13.00 3.22 -5.87
CA ASN A 63 11.98 2.89 -6.87
C ASN A 63 12.58 2.45 -8.20
N ARG A 64 13.67 3.09 -8.65
CA ARG A 64 14.38 2.64 -9.85
C ARG A 64 14.89 1.20 -9.71
N ILE A 65 15.43 0.82 -8.56
CA ILE A 65 15.88 -0.55 -8.31
C ILE A 65 14.69 -1.53 -8.30
N LEU A 66 13.58 -1.16 -7.66
CA LEU A 66 12.39 -2.00 -7.61
C LEU A 66 11.79 -2.23 -9.01
N GLU A 67 11.67 -1.17 -9.82
CA GLU A 67 11.18 -1.27 -11.21
C GLU A 67 12.07 -2.20 -12.04
N GLN A 68 13.40 -2.03 -11.94
CA GLN A 68 14.36 -2.88 -12.65
C GLN A 68 14.34 -4.34 -12.17
N GLY A 69 14.14 -4.57 -10.87
CA GLY A 69 14.09 -5.91 -10.27
C GLY A 69 12.77 -6.65 -10.55
N ILE A 70 11.66 -5.92 -10.70
CA ILE A 70 10.36 -6.50 -11.05
C ILE A 70 10.38 -6.98 -12.52
N ASP A 71 10.98 -6.21 -13.43
CA ASP A 71 11.14 -6.61 -14.83
C ASP A 71 12.00 -7.88 -15.02
N GLN A 72 12.93 -8.15 -14.11
CA GLN A 72 13.76 -9.36 -14.15
C GLN A 72 13.02 -10.63 -13.73
N ASN A 73 11.95 -10.51 -12.91
CA ASN A 73 11.13 -11.63 -12.44
C ASN A 73 9.89 -11.90 -13.31
N ALA A 74 9.65 -11.09 -14.35
CA ALA A 74 8.56 -11.25 -15.30
C ALA A 74 9.00 -11.93 -16.62
N LYS A 75 10.23 -12.46 -16.67
CA LYS A 75 10.81 -13.21 -17.79
C LYS A 75 11.09 -14.68 -17.45
#